data_AF-R6K277-F1
#
_entry.id   AF-R6K277-F1
#
_cell.length_a   1.000
_cell.length_b   1.000
_cell.length_c   1.000
_cell.angle_alpha   90.00
_cell.angle_beta   90.00
_cell.angle_gamma   90.00
#
_symmetry.space_group_name_H-M   'P 1'
#
loop_
_entity.id
_entity.type
_entity.pdbx_description
1 polymer ?
#
loop_
_entity_poly.entity_id
_entity_poly.type
_entity_poly.pdbx_seq_one_letter_code
_entity_poly.pdbx_strand_id
1 'polypeptide(L)' 'MEFEIKKTEYVNRTYRIPKELADRLSLIAQQEDISVNELVVQSCEFALDNLKKKEN' A
#
# COMPACT_ATOMS: atom_id res chain seq x y z
N MET A 1 -1.24 14.95 -29.08
CA MET A 1 -0.89 14.15 -27.88
C MET A 1 -1.75 14.69 -26.76
N GLU A 2 -2.81 13.97 -26.39
CA GLU A 2 -3.74 14.38 -25.35
C GLU A 2 -3.17 14.01 -23.98
N PHE A 3 -3.16 14.98 -23.07
CA PHE A 3 -2.66 14.83 -21.71
C PHE A 3 -3.78 14.24 -20.85
N GLU A 4 -3.84 12.90 -20.75
CA GLU A 4 -4.77 12.22 -19.86
C GLU A 4 -4.30 12.36 -18.41
N ILE A 5 -4.97 13.25 -17.66
CA ILE A 5 -4.80 13.35 -16.20
C ILE A 5 -5.50 12.13 -15.59
N LYS A 6 -4.73 11.06 -15.32
CA LYS A 6 -5.17 9.97 -14.46
C LYS A 6 -5.35 10.52 -13.04
N LYS A 7 -6.58 10.87 -12.68
CA LYS A 7 -6.92 11.15 -11.27
C LYS A 7 -6.92 9.82 -10.55
N THR A 8 -5.87 9.55 -9.78
CA THR A 8 -5.87 8.44 -8.83
C THR A 8 -6.99 8.70 -7.82
N GLU A 9 -8.11 8.00 -7.94
CA GLU A 9 -9.20 8.08 -6.99
C GLU A 9 -8.82 7.32 -5.71
N TYR A 10 -8.55 8.05 -4.64
CA TYR A 10 -8.29 7.47 -3.33
C TYR A 10 -9.60 7.22 -2.61
N VAL A 11 -9.92 5.96 -2.33
CA VAL A 11 -11.06 5.59 -1.50
C VAL A 11 -10.57 5.34 -0.07
N ASN A 12 -11.13 6.09 0.89
CA ASN A 12 -10.89 5.83 2.30
C ASN A 12 -11.54 4.51 2.71
N ARG A 13 -10.72 3.45 2.85
CA ARG A 13 -11.16 2.15 3.35
C ARG A 13 -10.46 1.83 4.66
N THR A 14 -11.25 1.56 5.70
CA THR A 14 -10.74 1.16 7.01
C THR A 14 -10.59 -0.35 7.08
N TYR A 15 -9.35 -0.83 7.06
CA TYR A 15 -9.03 -2.25 7.24
C TYR A 15 -8.60 -2.52 8.68
N ARG A 16 -9.04 -3.65 9.23
CA ARG A 16 -8.54 -4.13 10.53
C ARG A 16 -7.30 -4.97 10.28
N ILE A 17 -6.17 -4.51 10.81
CA ILE A 17 -4.90 -5.25 10.80
C ILE A 17 -4.54 -5.67 12.23
N PRO A 18 -3.83 -6.80 12.41
CA PRO A 18 -3.37 -7.21 13.73
C PRO A 18 -2.39 -6.19 14.31
N LYS A 19 -2.43 -6.02 15.63
CA LYS A 19 -1.64 -5.00 16.35
C LYS A 19 -0.14 -5.12 16.06
N GLU A 20 0.39 -6.33 16.03
CA GLU A 20 1.81 -6.57 15.74
C GLU A 20 2.20 -6.10 14.34
N LEU A 21 1.32 -6.24 13.35
CA LEU A 21 1.59 -5.76 12.00
C LEU A 21 1.53 -4.23 11.93
N ALA A 22 0.56 -3.61 12.59
CA ALA A 22 0.45 -2.16 12.67
C ALA A 22 1.69 -1.53 13.31
N ASP A 23 2.19 -2.13 14.39
CA ASP A 23 3.39 -1.67 15.10
C ASP A 23 4.65 -1.76 14.22
N ARG A 24 4.83 -2.90 13.52
CA ARG A 24 5.93 -3.08 12.56
C ARG A 24 5.86 -2.10 11.40
N LEU A 25 4.69 -1.90 10.81
CA LEU A 25 4.49 -0.93 9.73
C LEU A 25 4.78 0.49 10.21
N SER A 26 4.35 0.85 11.42
CA SER A 26 4.64 2.16 12.02
C SER A 26 6.14 2.37 12.25
N LEU A 27 6.85 1.34 12.71
CA LEU A 27 8.29 1.41 12.93
C LEU A 27 9.07 1.56 11.60
N ILE A 28 8.70 0.79 10.59
CA ILE A 28 9.30 0.89 9.24
C ILE A 28 9.01 2.26 8.62
N ALA A 29 7.77 2.74 8.73
CA ALA A 29 7.37 4.05 8.23
C ALA A 29 8.18 5.18 8.88
N GLN A 30 8.43 5.10 10.20
CA GLN A 30 9.29 6.04 10.90
C GLN A 30 10.77 5.94 10.49
N GLN A 31 11.28 4.73 10.23
CA GLN A 31 12.66 4.54 9.80
C GLN A 31 12.91 5.10 8.40
N GLU A 32 11.94 4.94 7.51
CA GLU A 32 12.03 5.37 6.11
C GLU A 32 11.53 6.82 5.90
N ASP A 33 11.11 7.51 6.97
CA ASP A 33 10.52 8.87 6.93
C ASP A 33 9.31 8.99 5.98
N ILE A 34 8.48 7.94 5.93
CA ILE A 34 7.27 7.88 5.10
C ILE A 34 5.99 7.74 5.93
N SER A 35 4.85 8.06 5.33
CA SER A 35 3.56 7.82 5.97
C SER A 35 3.20 6.34 5.98
N VAL A 36 2.61 5.85 7.07
CA VAL A 36 2.07 4.47 7.13
C VAL A 36 1.11 4.19 5.97
N ASN A 37 0.33 5.18 5.54
CA ASN A 37 -0.54 5.03 4.38
C ASN A 37 0.24 4.76 3.09
N GLU A 38 1.32 5.50 2.83
CA GLU A 38 2.15 5.28 1.64
C GLU A 38 2.85 3.93 1.69
N LEU A 39 3.39 3.55 2.86
CA LEU A 39 3.97 2.23 3.07
C LEU A 39 2.95 1.12 2.79
N VAL A 40 1.70 1.27 3.25
CA VAL A 40 0.64 0.29 3.04
C VAL A 40 0.27 0.19 1.56
N VAL A 41 0.14 1.31 0.85
CA VAL A 41 -0.15 1.31 -0.59
C VAL A 41 0.96 0.58 -1.36
N GLN A 42 2.22 0.95 -1.14
CA GLN A 42 3.35 0.32 -1.82
C GLN A 42 3.48 -1.17 -1.47
N SER A 43 3.26 -1.53 -0.20
CA SER A 43 3.26 -2.92 0.24
C SER A 43 2.15 -3.73 -0.43
N CYS A 44 0.95 -3.16 -0.58
CA CYS A 44 -0.17 -3.79 -1.27
C CYS A 44 0.11 -3.93 -2.77
N GLU A 45 0.63 -2.89 -3.43
CA GLU A 45 0.99 -2.96 -4.85
C GLU A 45 2.07 -4.02 -5.10
N PHE A 46 3.12 -4.02 -4.27
CA PHE A 46 4.18 -5.02 -4.34
C PHE A 46 3.62 -6.43 -4.11
N ALA A 47 2.75 -6.61 -3.12
CA ALA A 47 2.12 -7.90 -2.84
C ALA A 47 1.21 -8.38 -3.97
N LEU A 48 0.53 -7.47 -4.68
CA LEU A 48 -0.31 -7.78 -5.85
C LEU A 48 0.53 -8.14 -7.07
N ASP A 49 1.64 -7.43 -7.30
CA ASP A 49 2.57 -7.69 -8.41
C ASP A 49 3.34 -9.00 -8.20
N ASN A 50 3.75 -9.27 -6.95
CA ASN A 50 4.44 -10.50 -6.54
C ASN A 50 3.49 -11.62 -6.14
N LEU A 51 2.17 -11.39 -6.20
CA LEU A 51 1.20 -12.46 -6.06
C LEU A 51 1.42 -13.38 -7.27
N LYS A 52 2.13 -14.50 -7.07
CA LYS A 52 2.24 -15.54 -8.10
C LYS A 52 0.83 -15.80 -8.59
N LYS A 53 0.51 -15.35 -9.80
CA LYS A 53 -0.71 -15.74 -10.48
C LYS A 53 -0.65 -17.26 -10.50
N LYS A 54 -1.47 -17.90 -9.66
CA LYS A 54 -1.93 -19.24 -9.98
C LYS A 54 -2.76 -19.05 -11.24
N GLU A 55 -2.09 -19.05 -12.39
CA GLU A 55 -2.72 -19.35 -13.66
C GLU A 55 -3.38 -20.71 -13.46
N ASN A 56 -4.72 -20.68 -13.46
CA ASN A 56 -5.57 -21.84 -13.67
C ASN A 56 -5.93 -21.86 -15.14
#